data_AF-A0A9Q3DA01-F1
#
_entry.id   AF-A0A9Q3DA01-F1
#
_cell.length_a   1.000
_cell.length_b   1.000
_cell.length_c   1.000
_cell.angle_alpha   90.00
_cell.angle_beta   90.00
_cell.angle_gamma   90.00
#
_symmetry.space_group_name_H-M   'P 1'
#
loop_
_entity.id
_entity.type
_entity.pdbx_description
1 polymer ?
#
loop_
_entity_poly.entity_id
_entity_poly.type
_entity_poly.pdbx_seq_one_letter_code
_entity_poly.pdbx_strand_id
1 'polypeptide(L)'
;MDLPPLSYHAPLEGQWDDEEDPEEIETVLKVVPPAYHQYLDVFSKVKAEKLPPHCTCDHHIKLEGLLPPFQIIIEAFTTAPILAHFNPSLPTIVETDASDYALGAVMSQVNDSGKNPIAFDSRKLLPAELNYEIHDKELLGIVWALKL
;
A
#
# COMPACT_ATOMS: atom_id res chain seq x y z
N MET A 1 -27.41 -25.54 34.92
CA MET A 1 -26.94 -24.17 35.18
C MET A 1 -26.69 -23.57 33.82
N ASP A 2 -27.71 -22.92 33.26
CA ASP A 2 -27.65 -22.32 31.92
C ASP A 2 -27.13 -20.89 32.05
N LEU A 3 -26.07 -20.58 31.29
CA LEU A 3 -25.53 -19.23 31.18
C LEU A 3 -26.51 -18.35 30.38
N PRO A 4 -26.72 -17.08 30.76
CA PRO A 4 -27.58 -16.19 30.00
C PRO A 4 -26.93 -15.85 28.64
N PRO A 5 -27.73 -15.58 27.59
CA PRO A 5 -27.19 -15.19 26.30
C PRO A 5 -26.54 -13.81 26.39
N LEU A 6 -25.31 -13.70 25.87
CA LEU A 6 -24.62 -12.44 25.66
C LEU A 6 -25.42 -11.61 24.64
N SER A 7 -26.15 -10.60 25.12
CA SER A 7 -26.68 -9.55 24.25
C SER A 7 -25.51 -8.71 23.76
N TYR A 8 -25.08 -8.96 22.53
CA TYR A 8 -24.19 -8.05 21.81
C TYR A 8 -24.95 -6.74 21.61
N HIS A 9 -24.65 -5.73 22.42
CA HIS A 9 -24.97 -4.36 22.03
C HIS A 9 -24.01 -4.02 20.89
N ALA A 10 -24.55 -3.91 19.68
CA ALA A 10 -23.83 -3.28 18.59
C ALA A 10 -23.32 -1.91 19.09
N PRO A 11 -22.03 -1.59 18.92
CA PRO A 11 -21.57 -0.23 19.10
C PRO A 11 -22.46 0.66 18.23
N LEU A 12 -22.98 1.73 18.83
CA LEU A 12 -23.72 2.78 18.15
C LEU A 12 -23.05 3.03 16.80
N GLU A 13 -23.80 2.88 15.71
CA GLU A 13 -23.37 3.30 14.38
C GLU A 13 -22.83 4.72 14.54
N GLY A 14 -21.51 4.87 14.42
CA GLY A 14 -20.92 6.18 14.29
C GLY A 14 -21.59 6.80 13.08
N GLN A 15 -22.35 7.86 13.29
CA GLN A 15 -22.76 8.74 12.21
C GLN A 15 -21.45 9.38 11.75
N TRP A 16 -20.85 8.82 10.70
CA TRP A 16 -19.77 9.47 9.99
C TRP A 16 -20.45 10.56 9.18
N ASP A 17 -20.25 11.81 9.58
CA ASP A 17 -20.74 12.94 8.80
C ASP A 17 -19.98 12.93 7.46
N ASP A 18 -20.68 12.53 6.40
CA ASP A 18 -20.21 12.59 5.01
C ASP A 18 -20.07 14.04 4.50
N GLU A 19 -20.42 15.02 5.32
CA GLU A 19 -20.35 16.45 5.02
C GLU A 19 -18.99 17.02 5.45
N GLU A 20 -18.38 17.83 4.57
CA GLU A 20 -17.16 18.55 4.92
C GLU A 20 -17.46 19.59 6.01
N ASP A 21 -16.68 19.55 7.10
CA ASP A 21 -16.74 20.57 8.14
C ASP A 21 -16.32 21.94 7.54
N PRO A 22 -17.20 22.95 7.57
CA PRO A 22 -16.89 24.29 7.06
C PRO A 22 -15.64 24.91 7.71
N GLU A 23 -15.33 24.59 8.97
CA GLU A 23 -14.13 25.08 9.67
C GLU A 23 -12.84 24.43 9.10
N GLU A 24 -12.91 23.17 8.69
CA GLU A 24 -11.79 22.48 8.02
C GLU A 24 -11.51 23.10 6.65
N ILE A 25 -12.55 23.37 5.84
CA ILE A 25 -12.40 24.00 4.52
C ILE A 25 -11.75 25.39 4.64
N GLU A 26 -12.18 26.20 5.61
CA GLU A 26 -11.61 27.53 5.84
C GLU A 26 -10.13 27.44 6.27
N THR A 27 -9.80 26.43 7.07
CA THR A 27 -8.42 26.17 7.51
C THR A 27 -7.54 25.77 6.32
N VAL A 28 -8.03 24.88 5.45
CA VAL A 28 -7.31 24.46 4.23
C VAL A 28 -7.09 25.65 3.29
N LEU A 29 -8.09 26.52 3.09
CA LEU A 29 -7.97 27.72 2.24
C LEU A 29 -6.91 28.71 2.74
N LYS A 30 -6.71 28.81 4.06
CA LYS A 30 -5.69 29.69 4.67
C LYS A 30 -4.28 29.15 4.53
N VAL A 31 -4.12 27.82 4.54
CA VAL A 31 -2.81 27.16 4.46
C VAL A 31 -2.35 26.97 3.01
N VAL A 32 -3.27 26.65 2.10
CA VAL A 32 -2.96 26.32 0.72
C VAL A 32 -2.74 27.60 -0.10
N PRO A 33 -1.57 27.79 -0.74
CA PRO A 33 -1.31 28.96 -1.58
C PRO A 33 -2.32 29.07 -2.76
N PRO A 34 -2.68 30.27 -3.22
CA PRO A 34 -3.69 30.46 -4.26
C PRO A 34 -3.44 29.69 -5.57
N ALA A 35 -2.18 29.45 -5.92
CA ALA A 35 -1.80 28.68 -7.10
C ALA A 35 -2.27 27.20 -7.06
N TYR A 36 -2.57 26.68 -5.86
CA TYR A 36 -3.01 25.30 -5.64
C TYR A 36 -4.51 25.19 -5.33
N HIS A 37 -5.26 26.30 -5.37
CA HIS A 37 -6.70 26.27 -5.07
C HIS A 37 -7.52 25.42 -6.05
N GLN A 38 -6.98 25.15 -7.25
CA GLN A 38 -7.58 24.19 -8.19
C GLN A 38 -7.53 22.72 -7.72
N TYR A 39 -6.74 22.41 -6.68
CA TYR A 39 -6.56 21.07 -6.12
C TYR A 39 -7.06 20.95 -4.68
N LEU A 40 -7.94 21.86 -4.23
CA LEU A 40 -8.47 21.83 -2.87
C LEU A 40 -9.17 20.50 -2.53
N ASP A 41 -9.72 19.83 -3.54
CA ASP A 41 -10.32 18.52 -3.41
C ASP A 41 -9.34 17.42 -3.00
N VAL A 42 -8.04 17.58 -3.28
CA VAL A 42 -6.98 16.67 -2.80
C VAL A 42 -6.82 16.75 -1.29
N PHE A 43 -7.09 17.93 -0.70
CA PHE A 43 -6.99 18.15 0.74
C PHE A 43 -8.30 17.86 1.48
N SER A 44 -9.36 17.47 0.75
CA SER A 44 -10.62 17.02 1.34
C SER A 44 -10.43 15.67 2.02
N LYS A 45 -10.60 15.65 3.33
CA LYS A 45 -10.52 14.42 4.14
C LYS A 45 -11.55 13.39 3.70
N VAL A 46 -12.79 13.83 3.44
CA VAL A 46 -13.89 12.97 2.97
C VAL A 46 -13.56 12.33 1.62
N LYS A 47 -12.88 13.05 0.72
CA LYS A 47 -12.45 12.47 -0.57
C LYS A 47 -11.22 11.58 -0.44
N ALA A 48 -10.28 11.90 0.43
CA ALA A 48 -9.09 11.10 0.68
C ALA A 48 -9.43 9.73 1.31
N GLU A 49 -10.48 9.65 2.12
CA GLU A 49 -10.96 8.41 2.71
C GLU A 49 -11.77 7.53 1.73
N LYS A 50 -12.17 8.08 0.56
CA LYS A 50 -12.85 7.32 -0.49
C LYS A 50 -11.82 6.66 -1.39
N LEU A 51 -11.88 5.32 -1.44
CA LEU A 51 -11.03 4.55 -2.35
C LEU A 51 -11.29 4.98 -3.80
N PRO A 52 -10.22 5.13 -4.62
CA PRO A 52 -10.40 5.40 -6.04
C PRO A 52 -11.17 4.24 -6.70
N PRO A 53 -11.90 4.52 -7.80
CA PRO A 53 -12.60 3.49 -8.53
C PRO A 53 -11.60 2.43 -9.00
N HIS A 54 -11.96 1.16 -8.78
CA HIS A 54 -11.10 0.04 -9.11
C HIS A 54 -10.66 0.06 -10.57
N CYS A 55 -9.35 -0.07 -10.79
CA CYS A 55 -8.76 -0.14 -12.12
C CYS A 55 -8.75 -1.57 -12.65
N THR A 56 -8.65 -1.73 -13.97
CA THR A 56 -8.59 -3.05 -14.65
C THR A 56 -7.39 -3.90 -14.23
N CYS A 57 -6.38 -3.29 -13.61
CA CYS A 57 -5.18 -3.93 -13.07
C CYS A 57 -5.28 -4.26 -11.56
N ASP A 58 -6.39 -3.93 -10.89
CA ASP A 58 -6.58 -4.25 -9.48
C ASP A 58 -6.86 -5.75 -9.32
N HIS A 59 -6.04 -6.41 -8.52
CA HIS A 59 -6.21 -7.83 -8.24
C HIS A 59 -7.23 -8.01 -7.11
N HIS A 60 -8.42 -8.52 -7.44
CA HIS A 60 -9.45 -8.80 -6.44
C HIS A 60 -9.07 -10.04 -5.61
N ILE A 61 -8.66 -9.83 -4.35
CA ILE A 61 -8.45 -10.93 -3.41
C ILE A 61 -9.80 -11.28 -2.78
N LYS A 62 -10.41 -12.38 -3.24
CA LYS A 62 -11.68 -12.86 -2.68
C LYS A 62 -11.44 -13.51 -1.32
N LEU A 63 -11.82 -12.84 -0.25
CA LEU A 63 -11.73 -13.37 1.11
C LEU A 63 -12.98 -14.21 1.43
N GLU A 64 -12.97 -15.50 1.07
CA GLU A 64 -14.01 -16.47 1.48
C GLU A 64 -13.43 -17.55 2.40
N GLY A 65 -13.92 -17.60 3.65
CA GLY A 65 -13.81 -18.77 4.53
C GLY A 65 -12.54 -18.96 5.38
N LEU A 66 -12.67 -19.86 6.36
CA LEU A 66 -11.91 -20.18 7.60
C LEU A 66 -10.38 -20.40 7.55
N LEU A 67 -9.68 -20.01 6.49
CA LEU A 67 -8.21 -20.00 6.55
C LEU A 67 -7.74 -18.77 7.34
N PRO A 68 -6.63 -18.87 8.13
CA PRO A 68 -6.03 -17.68 8.71
C PRO A 68 -5.79 -16.69 7.56
N PRO A 69 -6.08 -15.39 7.72
CA PRO A 69 -6.06 -14.41 6.63
C PRO A 69 -4.73 -14.39 5.84
N PHE A 70 -3.64 -14.89 6.44
CA PHE A 70 -2.33 -15.01 5.81
C PHE A 70 -2.20 -16.13 4.76
N GLN A 71 -2.96 -17.22 4.86
CA GLN A 71 -2.85 -18.36 3.94
C GLN A 71 -3.33 -18.00 2.53
N ILE A 72 -4.41 -17.21 2.44
CA ILE A 72 -4.93 -16.70 1.17
C ILE A 72 -3.87 -15.82 0.47
N ILE A 73 -3.13 -15.03 1.26
CA ILE A 73 -2.06 -14.18 0.74
C ILE A 73 -0.91 -15.06 0.23
N ILE A 74 -0.45 -16.05 1.00
CA ILE A 74 0.58 -16.98 0.54
C ILE A 74 0.15 -17.65 -0.77
N GLU A 75 -1.09 -18.14 -0.84
CA GLU A 75 -1.61 -18.80 -2.03
C GLU A 75 -1.68 -17.85 -3.22
N ALA A 76 -2.19 -16.61 -3.05
CA ALA A 76 -2.20 -15.61 -4.11
C ALA A 76 -0.78 -15.30 -4.62
N PHE A 77 0.20 -15.14 -3.71
CA PHE A 77 1.60 -14.88 -4.08
C PHE A 77 2.31 -16.09 -4.70
N THR A 78 1.89 -17.32 -4.38
CA THR A 78 2.49 -18.55 -4.92
C THR A 78 1.79 -19.08 -6.17
N THR A 79 0.61 -18.56 -6.52
CA THR A 79 -0.19 -18.97 -7.69
C THR A 79 -0.29 -17.91 -8.80
N ALA A 80 0.00 -16.64 -8.51
CA ALA A 80 0.28 -15.58 -9.50
C ALA A 80 1.48 -15.97 -10.41
N PRO A 81 1.65 -15.38 -11.62
CA PRO A 81 2.73 -15.75 -12.54
C PRO A 81 4.07 -15.88 -11.81
N ILE A 82 4.49 -17.14 -11.76
CA ILE A 82 5.49 -17.71 -10.88
C ILE A 82 6.78 -16.93 -11.00
N LEU A 83 7.49 -16.75 -9.88
CA LEU A 83 8.88 -16.28 -9.83
C LEU A 83 9.67 -16.87 -11.00
N ALA A 84 9.91 -16.08 -12.04
CA ALA A 84 10.46 -16.59 -13.29
C ALA A 84 11.98 -16.79 -13.13
N HIS A 85 12.52 -17.74 -13.88
CA HIS A 85 13.97 -17.91 -13.92
C HIS A 85 14.62 -16.69 -14.60
N PHE A 86 15.66 -16.16 -13.97
CA PHE A 86 16.43 -15.07 -14.53
C PHE A 86 17.01 -15.45 -15.90
N ASN A 87 16.80 -14.58 -16.89
CA ASN A 87 17.37 -14.71 -18.21
C ASN A 87 18.24 -13.47 -18.53
N PRO A 88 19.56 -13.60 -18.68
CA PRO A 88 20.46 -12.46 -18.90
C PRO A 88 20.22 -11.72 -20.22
N SER A 89 19.45 -12.29 -21.15
CA SER A 89 19.09 -11.64 -22.42
C SER A 89 17.86 -10.75 -22.34
N LEU A 90 17.13 -10.75 -21.21
CA LEU A 90 15.93 -9.94 -21.03
C LEU A 90 16.23 -8.65 -20.25
N PRO A 91 15.53 -7.54 -20.57
CA PRO A 91 15.63 -6.31 -19.80
C PRO A 91 15.14 -6.54 -18.37
N THR A 92 15.90 -6.03 -17.40
CA THR A 92 15.62 -6.16 -15.97
C THR A 92 15.18 -4.81 -15.41
N ILE A 93 14.13 -4.83 -14.59
CA ILE A 93 13.57 -3.67 -13.89
C ILE A 93 13.65 -3.97 -12.40
N VAL A 94 14.16 -3.02 -11.63
CA VAL A 94 14.14 -3.06 -10.16
C VAL A 94 13.23 -1.94 -9.68
N GLU A 95 12.19 -2.30 -8.93
CA GLU A 95 11.29 -1.36 -8.26
C GLU A 95 11.57 -1.44 -6.76
N THR A 96 11.70 -0.30 -6.11
CA THR A 96 11.99 -0.19 -4.69
C THR A 96 10.99 0.73 -4.02
N ASP A 97 10.72 0.45 -2.75
CA ASP A 97 9.89 1.28 -1.91
C ASP A 97 10.48 1.34 -0.50
N ALA A 98 10.39 2.50 0.14
CA ALA A 98 10.82 2.70 1.51
C ALA A 98 9.66 3.21 2.36
N SER A 99 9.38 2.50 3.44
CA SER A 99 8.44 2.93 4.47
C SER A 99 9.19 3.53 5.67
N ASP A 100 8.45 3.99 6.66
CA ASP A 100 9.03 4.43 7.92
C ASP A 100 9.82 3.36 8.68
N TYR A 101 9.56 2.08 8.40
CA TYR A 101 10.07 0.95 9.19
C TYR A 101 10.87 -0.08 8.40
N ALA A 102 10.71 -0.13 7.08
CA ALA A 102 11.25 -1.20 6.26
C ALA A 102 11.48 -0.74 4.81
N LEU A 103 12.36 -1.46 4.13
CA LEU A 103 12.61 -1.36 2.69
C LEU A 103 12.03 -2.58 2.00
N GLY A 104 11.51 -2.37 0.79
CA GLY A 104 11.05 -3.43 -0.10
C GLY A 104 11.62 -3.26 -1.50
N ALA A 105 11.87 -4.37 -2.18
CA ALA A 105 12.30 -4.38 -3.57
C ALA A 105 11.73 -5.58 -4.33
N VAL A 106 11.42 -5.35 -5.61
CA VAL A 106 11.10 -6.40 -6.57
C VAL A 106 11.98 -6.25 -7.80
N MET A 107 12.65 -7.34 -8.17
CA MET A 107 13.34 -7.48 -9.45
C MET A 107 12.42 -8.21 -10.41
N SER A 108 12.17 -7.63 -11.58
CA SER A 108 11.34 -8.20 -12.64
C SER A 108 12.06 -8.19 -13.98
N GLN A 109 11.68 -9.09 -14.88
CA GLN A 109 12.12 -9.07 -16.28
C GLN A 109 10.93 -8.94 -17.22
N VAL A 110 11.12 -8.16 -18.29
CA VAL A 110 10.09 -7.98 -19.32
C VAL A 110 10.33 -8.97 -20.45
N ASN A 111 9.32 -9.77 -20.75
CA ASN A 111 9.27 -10.67 -21.91
C ASN A 111 8.03 -10.38 -22.77
N ASP A 112 7.79 -11.20 -23.79
CA ASP A 112 6.63 -11.07 -24.68
C ASP A 112 5.27 -11.17 -23.97
N SER A 113 5.25 -11.78 -22.78
CA SER A 113 4.05 -11.93 -21.93
C SER A 113 3.89 -10.80 -20.90
N GLY A 114 4.84 -9.86 -20.81
CA GLY A 114 4.80 -8.73 -19.87
C GLY A 114 5.91 -8.75 -18.82
N LYS A 115 5.67 -8.06 -17.69
CA LYS A 115 6.60 -7.95 -16.56
C LYS A 115 6.43 -9.16 -15.64
N ASN A 116 7.49 -9.97 -15.49
CA ASN A 116 7.48 -11.17 -14.64
C ASN A 116 8.44 -10.97 -13.47
N PRO A 117 8.00 -11.15 -12.21
CA PRO A 117 8.86 -11.05 -11.05
C PRO A 117 9.89 -12.20 -11.04
N ILE A 118 11.14 -11.89 -10.68
CA ILE A 118 12.29 -12.81 -10.58
C ILE A 118 12.73 -12.97 -9.12
N ALA A 119 12.69 -11.89 -8.36
CA ALA A 119 13.07 -11.89 -6.95
C ALA A 119 12.30 -10.82 -6.19
N PHE A 120 11.98 -11.11 -4.94
CA PHE A 120 11.47 -10.15 -3.97
C PHE A 120 12.44 -10.13 -2.80
N ASP A 121 12.74 -8.95 -2.29
CA ASP A 121 13.51 -8.81 -1.06
C ASP A 121 12.86 -7.73 -0.18
N SER A 122 12.97 -7.92 1.13
CA SER A 122 12.52 -6.92 2.09
C SER A 122 13.32 -7.03 3.37
N ARG A 123 13.58 -5.89 4.01
CA ARG A 123 14.21 -5.87 5.34
C ARG A 123 13.69 -4.72 6.17
N LYS A 124 13.72 -4.91 7.49
CA LYS A 124 13.50 -3.82 8.44
C LYS A 124 14.68 -2.85 8.40
N LEU A 125 14.38 -1.57 8.61
CA LEU A 125 15.38 -0.54 8.84
C LEU A 125 16.08 -0.79 10.17
N LEU A 126 17.39 -0.53 10.21
CA LEU A 126 18.18 -0.56 11.43
C LEU A 126 17.82 0.66 12.30
N PRO A 127 18.08 0.61 13.62
CA PRO A 127 17.78 1.73 14.51
C PRO A 127 18.40 3.07 14.08
N ALA A 128 19.57 3.03 13.43
CA ALA A 128 20.20 4.22 12.87
C ALA A 128 19.47 4.73 11.61
N GLU A 129 19.06 3.83 10.71
CA GLU A 129 18.41 4.13 9.44
C GLU A 129 16.97 4.63 9.62
N LEU A 130 16.30 4.27 10.73
CA LEU A 130 14.98 4.81 11.07
C LEU A 130 14.97 6.34 11.20
N ASN A 131 16.12 6.94 11.56
CA ASN A 131 16.27 8.38 11.74
C ASN A 131 16.59 9.14 10.44
N TYR A 132 16.71 8.44 9.30
CA TYR A 132 16.94 9.09 8.01
C TYR A 132 15.70 9.87 7.57
N GLU A 133 15.91 10.94 6.79
CA GLU A 133 14.80 11.60 6.12
C GLU A 133 14.23 10.71 5.01
N ILE A 134 12.98 10.96 4.59
CA ILE A 134 12.27 10.10 3.63
C ILE A 134 13.08 9.89 2.36
N HIS A 135 13.68 10.95 1.80
CA HIS A 135 14.46 10.86 0.57
C HIS A 135 15.75 10.01 0.74
N ASP A 136 16.36 10.03 1.92
CA ASP A 136 17.52 9.19 2.24
C ASP A 136 17.10 7.72 2.40
N LYS A 137 15.91 7.46 2.94
CA LYS A 137 15.34 6.11 3.02
C LYS A 137 15.05 5.55 1.63
N GLU A 138 14.49 6.35 0.72
CA GLU A 138 14.28 5.96 -0.68
C GLU A 138 15.60 5.63 -1.38
N LEU A 139 16.62 6.49 -1.24
CA LEU A 139 17.94 6.25 -1.81
C LEU A 139 18.59 4.99 -1.22
N LEU A 140 18.45 4.77 0.08
CA LEU A 140 18.91 3.55 0.76
C LEU A 140 18.21 2.32 0.18
N GLY A 141 16.89 2.40 -0.07
CA GLY A 141 16.10 1.38 -0.75
C GLY A 141 16.71 0.98 -2.10
N ILE A 142 17.01 1.96 -2.95
CA ILE A 142 17.65 1.76 -4.26
C ILE A 142 19.02 1.09 -4.12
N VAL A 143 19.92 1.66 -3.28
CA VAL A 143 21.29 1.15 -3.11
C VAL A 143 21.31 -0.27 -2.51
N TRP A 144 20.35 -0.57 -1.65
CA TRP A 144 20.20 -1.89 -1.07
C TRP A 144 19.67 -2.89 -2.10
N ALA A 145 18.64 -2.54 -2.87
CA ALA A 145 18.06 -3.40 -3.89
C ALA A 145 19.01 -3.74 -5.04
N LEU A 146 19.97 -2.86 -5.36
CA LEU A 146 21.01 -3.17 -6.38
C LEU A 146 22.00 -4.27 -5.96
N LYS A 147 21.90 -4.78 -4.73
CA LYS A 147 22.66 -5.94 -4.24
C LYS A 147 21.91 -7.27 -4.43
N LEU A 148 20.69 -7.23 -4.95
CA LEU A 148 19.90 -8.42 -5.33
C LEU A 148 20.57 -9.23 -6.44
#